data_AF-A0A0D1YGV7-F1
#
_entry.id   AF-A0A0D1YGV7-F1
#
_cell.length_a   1.000
_cell.length_b   1.000
_cell.length_c   1.000
_cell.angle_alpha   90.00
_cell.angle_beta   90.00
_cell.angle_gamma   90.00
#
_symmetry.space_group_name_H-M   'P 1'
#
loop_
_entity.id
_entity.type
_entity.pdbx_description
1 polymer ?
#
loop_
_entity_poly.entity_id
_entity_poly.type
_entity_poly.pdbx_seq_one_letter_code
_entity_poly.pdbx_strand_id
1 'polypeptide(L)'
;MREYLLYCIYCNEYTSLGKHVEKEGHFEGEYSLLYNQRINNDDILCRFLIRHVGHDLRMYYSPTDDYSDVLKKADRFMDADIDTIVELTVDREAQKVNEIQMERGLGQLQLNVLNKLLDEAVNIISKLPTNTSAEAQFLLGKEEGLKQAQAILKDLMDKTNTLYK
;
A
#
# COMPACT_ATOMS: atom_id res chain seq x y z
N MET A 1 -25.59 8.27 5.81
CA MET A 1 -24.54 8.39 4.78
C MET A 1 -25.27 8.61 3.46
N ARG A 2 -24.93 9.65 2.68
CA ARG A 2 -25.61 9.91 1.40
C ARG A 2 -24.92 9.07 0.33
N GLU A 3 -25.67 8.16 -0.25
CA GLU A 3 -25.26 7.38 -1.41
C GLU A 3 -25.83 8.04 -2.66
N TYR A 4 -25.10 7.91 -3.76
CA TYR A 4 -25.51 8.45 -5.04
C TYR A 4 -25.63 7.31 -6.04
N LEU A 5 -26.43 7.51 -7.05
CA LEU A 5 -26.39 6.69 -8.25
C LEU A 5 -26.24 7.60 -9.46
N LEU A 6 -25.48 7.12 -10.42
CA LEU A 6 -25.33 7.75 -11.72
C LEU A 6 -26.05 6.86 -12.72
N TYR A 7 -27.07 7.41 -13.38
CA TYR A 7 -27.97 6.69 -14.26
C TYR A 7 -27.87 7.21 -15.69
N CYS A 8 -27.74 6.31 -16.65
CA CYS A 8 -27.80 6.62 -18.07
C CYS A 8 -29.21 6.34 -18.61
N ILE A 9 -29.88 7.38 -19.10
CA ILE A 9 -31.25 7.27 -19.62
C ILE A 9 -31.31 6.39 -20.88
N TYR A 10 -30.30 6.51 -21.75
CA TYR A 10 -30.28 5.85 -23.06
C TYR A 10 -30.02 4.34 -22.97
N CYS A 11 -29.11 3.92 -22.09
CA CYS A 11 -28.75 2.52 -21.89
C CYS A 11 -29.60 1.82 -20.83
N ASN A 12 -30.40 2.56 -20.06
CA ASN A 12 -31.11 2.05 -18.88
C ASN A 12 -30.16 1.35 -17.88
N GLU A 13 -28.95 1.87 -17.72
CA GLU A 13 -27.91 1.34 -16.83
C GLU A 13 -27.59 2.34 -15.71
N TYR A 14 -27.25 1.85 -14.52
CA TYR A 14 -26.78 2.69 -13.41
C TYR A 14 -25.51 2.16 -12.76
N THR A 15 -24.74 3.05 -12.13
CA THR A 15 -23.69 2.71 -11.18
C THR A 15 -23.91 3.43 -9.84
N SER A 16 -23.70 2.72 -8.74
CA SER A 16 -23.79 3.22 -7.38
C SER A 16 -22.47 3.82 -6.93
N LEU A 17 -22.56 5.00 -6.35
CA LEU A 17 -21.44 5.71 -5.74
C LEU A 17 -21.67 5.78 -4.24
N GLY A 18 -20.68 5.33 -3.49
CA GLY A 18 -20.62 5.48 -2.05
C GLY A 18 -20.24 6.90 -1.64
N LYS A 19 -19.49 7.01 -0.54
CA LYS A 19 -19.08 8.31 -0.02
C LYS A 19 -17.96 8.92 -0.84
N HIS A 20 -17.96 10.24 -0.97
CA HIS A 20 -16.82 11.00 -1.47
C HIS A 20 -15.70 11.04 -0.42
N VAL A 21 -14.51 10.55 -0.78
CA VAL A 21 -13.30 10.55 0.04
C VAL A 21 -12.51 11.82 -0.26
N GLU A 22 -12.79 12.90 0.47
CA GLU A 22 -12.21 14.24 0.22
C GLU A 22 -10.67 14.26 0.21
N LYS A 23 -10.02 13.40 1.01
CA LYS A 23 -8.55 13.35 1.09
C LYS A 23 -7.89 12.83 -0.18
N GLU A 24 -8.56 11.92 -0.88
CA GLU A 24 -8.03 11.20 -2.03
C GLU A 24 -8.65 11.70 -3.35
N GLY A 25 -9.77 12.42 -3.27
CA GLY A 25 -10.41 13.07 -4.42
C GLY A 25 -11.27 12.13 -5.27
N HIS A 26 -11.72 11.00 -4.73
CA HIS A 26 -12.56 10.02 -5.43
C HIS A 26 -13.83 9.67 -4.66
N PHE A 27 -14.77 9.02 -5.35
CA PHE A 27 -15.93 8.36 -4.73
C PHE A 27 -15.61 6.90 -4.46
N GLU A 28 -16.06 6.38 -3.30
CA GLU A 28 -16.18 4.94 -3.11
C GLU A 28 -17.06 4.37 -4.22
N GLY A 29 -16.61 3.29 -4.86
CA GLY A 29 -17.32 2.65 -5.94
C GLY A 29 -18.46 1.76 -5.46
N GLU A 30 -18.74 0.75 -6.29
CA GLU A 30 -19.78 -0.24 -6.03
C GLU A 30 -19.53 -1.06 -4.76
N TYR A 31 -20.62 -1.57 -4.20
CA TYR A 31 -20.59 -2.51 -3.08
C TYR A 31 -20.59 -3.96 -3.59
N SER A 32 -19.66 -4.78 -3.09
CA SER A 32 -19.69 -6.23 -3.25
C SER A 32 -20.40 -6.87 -2.07
N LEU A 33 -21.37 -7.73 -2.37
CA LEU A 33 -22.06 -8.54 -1.37
C LEU A 33 -21.18 -9.69 -0.87
N LEU A 34 -20.35 -10.26 -1.75
CA LEU A 34 -19.48 -11.39 -1.42
C LEU A 34 -18.41 -11.01 -0.39
N TYR A 35 -17.75 -9.87 -0.60
CA TYR A 35 -16.68 -9.38 0.28
C TYR A 35 -17.19 -8.43 1.37
N ASN A 36 -18.48 -8.07 1.34
CA ASN A 36 -19.11 -7.14 2.28
C ASN A 36 -18.34 -5.82 2.40
N GLN A 37 -17.87 -5.29 1.27
CA GLN A 37 -16.98 -4.13 1.19
C GLN A 37 -17.27 -3.31 -0.08
N ARG A 38 -17.07 -1.99 0.01
CA ARG A 38 -17.06 -1.08 -1.16
C ARG A 38 -15.70 -1.10 -1.84
N ILE A 39 -15.71 -0.93 -3.15
CA ILE A 39 -14.48 -0.67 -3.92
C ILE A 39 -13.92 0.69 -3.50
N ASN A 40 -12.68 0.73 -3.03
CA ASN A 40 -12.00 1.97 -2.65
C ASN A 40 -11.27 2.62 -3.84
N ASN A 41 -11.95 2.71 -4.98
CA ASN A 41 -11.49 3.42 -6.17
C ASN A 41 -12.69 3.75 -7.08
N ASP A 42 -12.42 4.55 -8.10
CA ASP A 42 -13.38 5.05 -9.08
C ASP A 42 -13.31 4.30 -10.44
N ASP A 43 -12.72 3.10 -10.49
CA ASP A 43 -12.53 2.36 -11.76
C ASP A 43 -13.86 2.08 -12.46
N ILE A 44 -14.86 1.60 -11.72
CA ILE A 44 -16.20 1.33 -12.28
C ILE A 44 -16.87 2.63 -12.75
N LEU A 45 -16.74 3.71 -11.98
CA LEU A 45 -17.26 5.02 -12.37
C LEU A 45 -16.59 5.51 -13.66
N CYS A 46 -15.26 5.41 -13.77
CA CYS A 46 -14.52 5.80 -14.97
C CYS A 46 -14.97 4.99 -16.19
N ARG A 47 -15.09 3.66 -16.05
CA ARG A 47 -15.59 2.78 -17.12
C ARG A 47 -17.02 3.11 -17.52
N PHE A 48 -17.87 3.40 -16.53
CA PHE A 48 -19.25 3.83 -16.77
C PHE A 48 -19.29 5.13 -17.60
N LEU A 49 -18.51 6.14 -17.20
CA LEU A 49 -18.43 7.42 -17.91
C LEU A 49 -17.91 7.25 -19.34
N ILE A 50 -16.88 6.41 -19.53
CA ILE A 50 -16.29 6.14 -20.86
C ILE A 50 -17.29 5.41 -21.77
N ARG A 51 -18.02 4.42 -21.26
CA ARG A 51 -19.00 3.66 -22.06
C ARG A 51 -20.22 4.50 -22.43
N HIS A 52 -20.56 5.49 -21.62
CA HIS A 52 -21.71 6.36 -21.81
C HIS A 52 -21.33 7.76 -22.31
N VAL A 53 -20.17 7.92 -22.97
CA VAL A 53 -19.77 9.20 -23.56
C VAL A 53 -20.83 9.66 -24.57
N GLY A 54 -21.33 10.88 -24.38
CA GLY A 54 -22.36 11.47 -25.25
C GLY A 54 -23.79 11.12 -24.87
N HIS A 55 -24.01 10.34 -23.80
CA HIS A 55 -25.34 10.08 -23.25
C HIS A 55 -25.67 11.07 -22.12
N ASP A 56 -26.95 11.36 -21.95
CA ASP A 56 -27.43 12.14 -20.81
C ASP A 56 -27.39 11.28 -19.54
N LEU A 57 -26.51 11.69 -18.62
CA LEU A 57 -26.35 11.08 -17.31
C LEU A 57 -27.10 11.89 -16.26
N ARG A 58 -27.85 11.21 -15.40
CA ARG A 58 -28.55 11.82 -14.26
C ARG A 58 -28.02 11.25 -12.96
N MET A 59 -27.75 12.15 -12.02
CA MET A 59 -27.38 11.77 -10.67
C MET A 59 -28.61 11.82 -9.77
N TYR A 60 -28.84 10.74 -9.04
CA TYR A 60 -29.87 10.66 -8.01
C TYR A 60 -29.21 10.35 -6.67
N TYR A 61 -29.76 10.89 -5.59
CA TYR A 61 -29.25 10.67 -4.24
C TYR A 61 -30.25 9.87 -3.40
N SER A 62 -29.72 9.07 -2.49
CA SER A 62 -30.50 8.33 -1.52
C SER A 62 -30.85 9.20 -0.31
N PRO A 63 -32.06 9.05 0.28
CA PRO A 63 -33.20 8.26 -0.17
C PRO A 63 -34.22 9.14 -0.93
N THR A 64 -34.50 8.82 -2.19
CA THR A 64 -35.59 9.45 -2.97
C THR A 64 -36.40 8.38 -3.72
N ASP A 65 -37.64 8.71 -4.10
CA ASP A 65 -38.48 7.80 -4.89
C ASP A 65 -37.83 7.52 -6.25
N ASP A 66 -37.29 8.56 -6.90
CA ASP A 66 -36.54 8.42 -8.15
C ASP A 66 -35.34 7.48 -8.00
N TYR A 67 -34.60 7.59 -6.90
CA TYR A 67 -33.48 6.68 -6.60
C TYR A 67 -33.96 5.23 -6.51
N SER A 68 -35.06 4.99 -5.80
CA SER A 68 -35.66 3.66 -5.63
C SER A 68 -36.22 3.11 -6.94
N ASP A 69 -36.73 3.99 -7.79
CA ASP A 69 -37.28 3.63 -9.10
C ASP A 69 -36.20 3.20 -10.08
N VAL A 70 -35.05 3.88 -10.09
CA VAL A 70 -33.89 3.48 -10.90
C VAL A 70 -33.40 2.10 -10.47
N LEU A 71 -33.22 1.86 -9.17
CA LEU A 71 -32.77 0.55 -8.66
C LEU A 71 -33.69 -0.62 -9.05
N LYS A 72 -34.99 -0.37 -9.25
CA LYS A 72 -35.97 -1.39 -9.64
C LYS A 72 -36.04 -1.63 -11.14
N LYS A 73 -35.72 -0.63 -11.96
CA LYS A 73 -36.03 -0.61 -13.41
C LYS A 73 -34.79 -0.65 -14.31
N ALA A 74 -33.66 -0.18 -13.80
CA ALA A 74 -32.41 -0.08 -14.55
C ALA A 74 -31.48 -1.26 -14.24
N ASP A 75 -30.64 -1.61 -15.21
CA ASP A 75 -29.63 -2.65 -15.05
C ASP A 75 -28.40 -2.09 -14.32
N ARG A 76 -27.84 -2.86 -13.40
CA ARG A 76 -26.63 -2.47 -12.69
C ARG A 76 -25.41 -2.67 -13.59
N PHE A 77 -24.64 -1.61 -13.77
CA PHE A 77 -23.48 -1.63 -14.64
C PHE A 77 -22.42 -2.60 -14.13
N MET A 78 -21.99 -3.52 -15.00
CA MET A 78 -20.94 -4.51 -14.71
C MET A 78 -21.24 -5.39 -13.48
N ASP A 79 -22.51 -5.66 -13.14
CA ASP A 79 -22.89 -6.38 -11.92
C ASP A 79 -22.14 -7.71 -11.72
N ALA A 80 -21.98 -8.50 -12.79
CA ALA A 80 -21.26 -9.77 -12.77
C ALA A 80 -19.74 -9.63 -12.50
N ASP A 81 -19.16 -8.47 -12.81
CA ASP A 81 -17.72 -8.23 -12.68
C ASP A 81 -17.36 -7.53 -11.36
N ILE A 82 -18.34 -6.97 -10.63
CA ILE A 82 -18.09 -6.23 -9.38
C ILE A 82 -17.33 -7.07 -8.38
N ASP A 83 -17.78 -8.30 -8.13
CA ASP A 83 -17.13 -9.19 -7.16
C ASP A 83 -15.70 -9.53 -7.58
N THR A 84 -15.47 -9.79 -8.87
CA THR A 84 -14.13 -10.05 -9.42
C THR A 84 -13.21 -8.83 -9.26
N ILE A 85 -13.72 -7.62 -9.49
CA ILE A 85 -12.96 -6.38 -9.31
C ILE A 85 -12.58 -6.20 -7.84
N VAL A 86 -13.51 -6.48 -6.92
CA VAL A 86 -13.25 -6.36 -5.47
C VAL A 86 -12.20 -7.37 -5.03
N GLU A 87 -12.30 -8.62 -5.46
CA GLU A 87 -11.30 -9.66 -5.20
C GLU A 87 -9.90 -9.20 -5.62
N LEU A 88 -9.76 -8.70 -6.86
CA LEU A 88 -8.49 -8.20 -7.36
C LEU A 88 -7.95 -7.01 -6.54
N THR A 89 -8.82 -6.15 -6.02
CA THR A 89 -8.39 -5.04 -5.15
C THR A 89 -7.90 -5.54 -3.80
N VAL A 90 -8.62 -6.47 -3.17
CA VAL A 90 -8.25 -7.08 -1.90
C VAL A 90 -6.92 -7.82 -2.02
N ASP A 91 -6.75 -8.61 -3.09
CA ASP A 91 -5.51 -9.34 -3.37
C ASP A 91 -4.32 -8.40 -3.57
N ARG A 92 -4.52 -7.29 -4.30
CA ARG A 92 -3.46 -6.28 -4.49
C ARG A 92 -3.07 -5.61 -3.18
N GLU A 93 -4.04 -5.31 -2.32
CA GLU A 93 -3.75 -4.74 -0.99
C GLU A 93 -2.99 -5.74 -0.13
N ALA A 94 -3.40 -7.01 -0.11
CA ALA A 94 -2.70 -8.08 0.60
C ALA A 94 -1.26 -8.27 0.07
N GLN A 95 -1.07 -8.24 -1.25
CA GLN A 95 0.25 -8.32 -1.87
C GLN A 95 1.13 -7.15 -1.48
N LYS A 96 0.63 -5.91 -1.52
CA LYS A 96 1.39 -4.73 -1.07
C LYS A 96 1.83 -4.84 0.39
N VAL A 97 0.96 -5.33 1.27
CA VAL A 97 1.33 -5.56 2.68
C VAL A 97 2.43 -6.60 2.79
N ASN A 98 2.32 -7.71 2.04
CA ASN A 98 3.35 -8.76 2.01
C ASN A 98 4.68 -8.26 1.42
N GLU A 99 4.65 -7.45 0.36
CA GLU A 99 5.84 -6.83 -0.22
C GLU A 99 6.55 -5.92 0.79
N ILE A 100 5.80 -5.05 1.47
CA ILE A 100 6.36 -4.18 2.52
C ILE A 100 6.99 -5.02 3.64
N GLN A 101 6.36 -6.12 4.05
CA GLN A 101 6.93 -7.03 5.05
C GLN A 101 8.20 -7.73 4.54
N MET A 102 8.21 -8.15 3.27
CA MET A 102 9.37 -8.77 2.63
C MET A 102 10.55 -7.80 2.52
N GLU A 103 10.31 -6.56 2.05
CA GLU A 103 11.32 -5.50 1.99
C GLU A 103 11.93 -5.22 3.37
N ARG A 104 11.09 -5.18 4.41
CA ARG A 104 11.55 -5.06 5.79
C ARG A 104 12.43 -6.22 6.22
N GLY A 105 12.01 -7.45 5.92
CA GLY A 105 12.80 -8.66 6.21
C GLY A 105 14.16 -8.64 5.50
N LEU A 106 14.19 -8.21 4.24
CA LEU A 106 15.42 -8.05 3.47
C LEU A 106 16.32 -6.96 4.09
N GLY A 107 15.75 -5.82 4.49
CA GLY A 107 16.50 -4.75 5.16
C GLY A 107 17.12 -5.21 6.48
N GLN A 108 16.37 -5.94 7.32
CA GLN A 108 16.90 -6.53 8.55
C GLN A 108 18.03 -7.53 8.27
N LEU A 109 17.90 -8.35 7.22
CA LEU A 109 18.93 -9.29 6.81
C LEU A 109 20.20 -8.55 6.33
N GLN A 110 20.06 -7.48 5.55
CA GLN A 110 21.18 -6.66 5.11
C GLN A 110 21.93 -6.02 6.28
N LEU A 111 21.21 -5.49 7.28
CA LEU A 111 21.82 -4.94 8.49
C LEU A 111 22.56 -6.02 9.30
N ASN A 112 21.99 -7.23 9.41
CA ASN A 112 22.66 -8.35 10.06
C ASN A 112 23.94 -8.80 9.34
N VAL A 113 23.91 -8.83 8.00
CA VAL A 113 25.11 -9.14 7.19
C VAL A 113 26.17 -8.06 7.40
N LEU A 114 25.80 -6.79 7.36
CA LEU A 114 26.73 -5.68 7.59
C LEU A 114 27.36 -5.76 8.98
N ASN A 115 26.60 -6.09 10.02
CA ASN A 115 27.12 -6.29 11.37
C ASN A 115 28.17 -7.40 11.43
N LYS A 116 27.93 -8.54 10.78
CA LYS A 116 28.91 -9.65 10.70
C LYS A 116 30.18 -9.26 9.94
N LEU A 117 30.04 -8.51 8.84
CA LEU A 117 31.19 -8.03 8.07
C LEU A 117 32.05 -7.04 8.89
N LEU A 118 31.42 -6.19 9.71
CA LEU A 118 32.13 -5.33 10.65
C LEU A 118 32.86 -6.14 11.73
N ASP A 119 32.23 -7.17 12.29
CA ASP A 119 32.88 -8.08 13.25
C ASP A 119 34.08 -8.79 12.64
N GLU A 120 33.96 -9.29 11.41
CA GLU A 120 35.06 -9.90 10.67
C GLU A 120 36.20 -8.90 10.42
N ALA A 121 35.87 -7.67 10.01
CA ALA A 121 36.86 -6.61 9.78
C ALA A 121 37.61 -6.23 11.06
N VAL A 122 36.93 -6.10 12.20
CA VAL A 122 37.56 -5.86 13.52
C VAL A 122 38.49 -7.02 13.88
N ASN A 123 38.02 -8.26 13.70
CA ASN A 123 38.82 -9.45 13.98
C ASN A 123 40.08 -9.55 13.10
N ILE A 124 39.99 -9.14 11.84
CA ILE A 124 41.15 -9.09 10.93
C ILE A 124 42.14 -8.02 11.40
N ILE A 125 41.66 -6.81 11.73
CA ILE A 125 42.52 -5.70 12.16
C ILE A 125 43.25 -6.04 13.46
N SER A 126 42.55 -6.63 14.43
CA SER A 126 43.14 -7.02 15.72
C SER A 126 44.25 -8.07 15.62
N LYS A 127 44.32 -8.83 14.52
CA LYS A 127 45.31 -9.89 14.28
C LYS A 127 46.48 -9.44 13.41
N LEU A 128 46.47 -8.21 12.89
CA LEU A 128 47.56 -7.71 12.05
C LEU A 128 48.81 -7.43 12.90
N PRO A 129 49.98 -7.98 12.53
CA PRO A 129 51.23 -7.67 13.21
C PRO A 129 51.63 -6.22 12.93
N THR A 130 52.17 -5.54 13.95
CA THR A 130 52.65 -4.16 13.86
C THR A 130 54.16 -4.11 14.03
N ASN A 131 54.84 -3.41 13.13
CA ASN A 131 56.31 -3.29 13.16
C ASN A 131 56.76 -1.98 13.82
N THR A 132 55.91 -0.96 13.82
CA THR A 132 56.20 0.36 14.39
C THR A 132 55.09 0.85 15.32
N SER A 133 55.44 1.71 16.29
CA SER A 133 54.47 2.32 17.22
C SER A 133 53.42 3.18 16.51
N ALA A 134 53.77 3.80 15.36
CA ALA A 134 52.85 4.62 14.58
C ALA A 134 51.79 3.76 13.86
N GLU A 135 52.20 2.60 13.31
CA GLU A 135 51.27 1.63 12.71
C GLU A 135 50.32 1.05 13.76
N ALA A 136 50.81 0.77 14.97
CA ALA A 136 49.98 0.27 16.06
C ALA A 136 48.89 1.28 16.46
N GLN A 137 49.22 2.56 16.61
CA GLN A 137 48.24 3.61 16.91
C GLN A 137 47.22 3.80 15.78
N PHE A 138 47.65 3.70 14.52
CA PHE A 138 46.75 3.79 13.37
C PHE A 138 45.76 2.63 13.29
N LEU A 139 46.22 1.39 13.53
CA LEU A 139 45.35 0.21 13.54
C LEU A 139 44.37 0.24 14.71
N LEU A 140 44.80 0.69 15.89
CA LEU A 140 43.92 0.96 17.05
C LEU A 140 42.83 1.97 16.70
N GLY A 141 43.17 3.07 16.05
CA GLY A 141 42.18 4.07 15.61
C GLY A 141 41.16 3.50 14.62
N LYS A 142 41.60 2.64 13.70
CA LYS A 142 40.69 1.94 12.78
C LYS A 142 39.78 0.94 13.50
N GLU A 143 40.32 0.19 14.44
CA GLU A 143 39.57 -0.76 15.25
C GLU A 143 38.47 -0.07 16.05
N GLU A 144 38.81 1.01 16.76
CA GLU A 144 37.84 1.79 17.53
C GLU A 144 36.78 2.45 16.64
N GLY A 145 37.16 2.94 15.46
CA GLY A 145 36.22 3.46 14.47
C GLY A 145 35.21 2.41 13.99
N LEU A 146 35.65 1.18 13.75
CA LEU A 146 34.77 0.07 13.37
C LEU A 146 33.86 -0.37 14.52
N LYS A 147 34.38 -0.45 15.75
CA LYS A 147 33.56 -0.73 16.95
C LYS A 147 32.49 0.33 17.16
N GLN A 148 32.83 1.60 16.97
CA GLN A 148 31.88 2.71 17.10
C GLN A 148 30.81 2.65 16.01
N ALA A 149 31.19 2.38 14.75
CA ALA A 149 30.24 2.14 13.66
C ALA A 149 29.30 0.97 13.97
N GLN A 150 29.84 -0.11 14.53
CA GLN A 150 29.05 -1.28 14.95
C GLN A 150 28.07 -0.94 16.08
N ALA A 151 28.50 -0.15 17.07
CA ALA A 151 27.64 0.29 18.17
C ALA A 151 26.46 1.14 17.65
N ILE A 152 26.74 2.08 16.73
CA ILE A 152 25.70 2.89 16.07
C ILE A 152 24.73 1.99 15.29
N LEU A 153 25.25 1.01 14.56
CA LEU A 153 24.42 0.09 13.79
C LEU A 153 23.51 -0.76 14.68
N LYS A 154 24.01 -1.25 15.83
CA LYS A 154 23.21 -1.98 16.82
C LYS A 154 22.09 -1.11 17.41
N ASP A 155 22.41 0.14 17.78
CA ASP A 155 21.41 1.10 18.28
C ASP A 155 20.31 1.39 17.22
N LEU A 156 20.69 1.53 15.94
CA LEU A 156 19.72 1.69 14.85
C LEU A 156 18.85 0.44 14.65
N MET A 157 19.43 -0.76 14.74
CA MET A 157 18.67 -2.02 14.69
C MET A 157 17.68 -2.13 15.85
N ASP A 158 18.06 -1.75 17.06
CA ASP A 158 17.18 -1.81 18.23
C ASP A 158 16.04 -0.78 18.16
N LYS A 159 16.34 0.44 17.69
CA LYS A 159 15.32 1.48 17.44
C LYS A 159 14.34 1.09 16.34
N THR A 160 14.83 0.48 15.25
CA THR A 160 13.94 0.00 14.19
C THR A 160 13.08 -1.16 14.68
N ASN A 161 13.64 -2.11 15.43
CA ASN A 161 12.87 -3.23 16.00
C ASN A 161 11.80 -2.78 17.01
N THR A 162 12.00 -1.68 17.73
CA THR A 162 11.01 -1.14 18.68
C THR A 162 9.89 -0.37 17.99
N LEU A 163 10.18 0.35 16.90
CA LEU A 163 9.18 1.11 16.14
C LEU A 163 8.25 0.22 15.30
N TYR A 164 8.66 -1.01 14.98
CA TYR A 164 7.94 -1.91 14.07
C TYR A 164 7.45 -3.21 14.74
N LYS A 165 7.41 -3.26 16.09
CA LYS A 165 6.68 -4.28 16.87
C LYS A 165 5.23 -3.88 17.06
#